data_AF-A0A8J8SFB5-F1
#
_entry.id   AF-A0A8J8SFB5-F1
#
_cell.length_a   1.000
_cell.length_b   1.000
_cell.length_c   1.000
_cell.angle_alpha   90.00
_cell.angle_beta   90.00
_cell.angle_gamma   90.00
#
_symmetry.space_group_name_H-M   'P 1'
#
loop_
_entity.id
_entity.type
_entity.pdbx_description
1 polymer ?
#
loop_
_entity_poly.entity_id
_entity_poly.type
_entity_poly.pdbx_seq_one_letter_code
_entity_poly.pdbx_strand_id
1 'polypeptide(L)'
;MLKEQIQMDTLVTEYGHMVSAICRRMIQDQTLAEDVAQEVWIQIMKSKDSFKGRSKLSTWIYTICYRVIQQHWTKEKVYTTNYLSDYFRNGEVAIPEHTEDAHTMWVKEMCDRCLTGILHCLDNESRLIYLLRDVAQLDYMTIADICHKKEPAIRKIVSRSRTKLKNFLQNECTLYNPNGQCHCRMKEQVNNIKLDEEYHKIRNVMNHIDFFLVSEKILPTKNYWKKYI
;
A
#
# COMPACT_ATOMS: atom_id res chain seq x y z
N MET A 1 21.78 -3.63 33.69
CA MET A 1 21.77 -3.64 32.22
C MET A 1 20.80 -2.57 31.77
N LEU A 2 21.29 -1.48 31.16
CA LEU A 2 20.41 -0.44 30.62
C LEU A 2 19.52 -1.08 29.55
N LYS A 3 18.20 -1.01 29.72
CA LYS A 3 17.29 -1.17 28.59
C LYS A 3 17.68 -0.07 27.60
N GLU A 4 18.19 -0.42 26.42
CA GLU A 4 18.25 0.55 25.32
C GLU A 4 16.84 1.12 25.15
N GLN A 5 16.69 2.40 25.50
CA GLN A 5 15.38 3.03 25.50
C GLN A 5 15.01 3.27 24.04
N ILE A 6 13.94 2.62 23.59
CA ILE A 6 13.45 2.75 22.22
C ILE A 6 13.03 4.21 22.01
N GLN A 7 13.84 4.93 21.22
CA GLN A 7 13.61 6.32 20.89
C GLN A 7 12.57 6.43 19.78
N MET A 8 11.61 7.34 19.99
CA MET A 8 10.45 7.45 19.12
C MET A 8 10.83 7.98 17.74
N ASP A 9 11.75 8.93 17.68
CA ASP A 9 12.23 9.55 16.45
C ASP A 9 12.93 8.53 15.54
N THR A 10 13.69 7.61 16.12
CA THR A 10 14.32 6.50 15.39
C THR A 10 13.25 5.61 14.78
N LEU A 11 12.23 5.22 15.56
CA LEU A 11 11.14 4.39 15.03
C LEU A 11 10.40 5.07 13.89
N VAL A 12 10.05 6.35 14.02
CA VAL A 12 9.30 7.06 12.97
C VAL A 12 10.16 7.25 11.73
N THR A 13 11.46 7.49 11.89
CA THR A 13 12.39 7.60 10.76
C THR A 13 12.47 6.28 10.00
N GLU A 14 12.56 5.15 10.72
CA GLU A 14 12.69 3.82 10.10
C GLU A 14 11.36 3.27 9.55
N TYR A 15 10.25 3.44 10.28
CA TYR A 15 8.98 2.75 10.00
C TYR A 15 7.84 3.69 9.60
N GLY A 16 8.01 5.01 9.67
CA GLY A 16 7.00 6.04 9.36
C GLY A 16 6.40 5.90 7.96
N HIS A 17 7.27 5.75 6.96
CA HIS A 17 6.85 5.54 5.58
C HIS A 17 6.08 4.24 5.39
N MET A 18 6.56 3.16 6.01
CA MET A 18 5.92 1.85 5.92
C MET A 18 4.51 1.88 6.55
N VAL A 19 4.36 2.40 7.77
CA VAL A 19 3.06 2.48 8.45
C VAL A 19 2.09 3.32 7.62
N SER A 20 2.55 4.46 7.12
CA SER A 20 1.73 5.35 6.27
C SER A 20 1.32 4.66 4.97
N ALA A 21 2.22 3.92 4.32
CA ALA A 21 1.94 3.16 3.11
C ALA A 21 0.88 2.09 3.35
N ILE A 22 1.01 1.28 4.41
CA ILE A 22 0.01 0.25 4.73
C ILE A 22 -1.35 0.89 5.00
N CYS A 23 -1.43 1.91 5.85
CA CYS A 23 -2.69 2.59 6.14
C CYS A 23 -3.33 3.18 4.88
N ARG A 24 -2.54 3.85 4.03
CA ARG A 24 -2.98 4.44 2.76
C ARG A 24 -3.47 3.41 1.73
N ARG A 25 -2.91 2.18 1.75
CA ARG A 25 -3.37 1.09 0.88
C ARG A 25 -4.57 0.33 1.47
N MET A 26 -4.78 0.42 2.77
CA MET A 26 -5.88 -0.26 3.47
C MET A 26 -7.15 0.58 3.54
N ILE A 27 -7.02 1.91 3.57
CA ILE A 27 -8.11 2.86 3.78
C ILE A 27 -8.22 3.79 2.58
N GLN A 28 -9.41 3.88 2.00
CA GLN A 28 -9.64 4.67 0.79
C GLN A 28 -9.70 6.17 1.08
N ASP A 29 -10.32 6.57 2.19
CA ASP A 29 -10.39 7.97 2.59
C ASP A 29 -9.03 8.44 3.10
N GLN A 30 -8.45 9.44 2.43
CA GLN A 30 -7.10 9.87 2.75
C GLN A 30 -6.98 10.44 4.17
N THR A 31 -7.98 11.18 4.63
CA THR A 31 -7.98 11.79 5.96
C THR A 31 -8.05 10.69 7.03
N LEU A 32 -8.94 9.71 6.86
CA LEU A 32 -9.03 8.56 7.75
C LEU A 32 -7.74 7.73 7.70
N ALA A 33 -7.11 7.56 6.54
CA ALA A 33 -5.84 6.84 6.44
C ALA A 33 -4.73 7.54 7.24
N GLU A 34 -4.70 8.88 7.23
CA GLU A 34 -3.82 9.69 8.07
C GLU A 34 -4.11 9.50 9.55
N ASP A 35 -5.38 9.56 9.95
CA ASP A 35 -5.81 9.38 11.34
C ASP A 35 -5.48 7.98 11.87
N VAL A 36 -5.69 6.95 11.06
CA VAL A 36 -5.36 5.57 11.43
C VAL A 36 -3.85 5.36 11.55
N ALA A 37 -3.05 5.94 10.65
CA ALA A 37 -1.60 5.89 10.79
C ALA A 37 -1.14 6.61 12.07
N GLN A 38 -1.77 7.71 12.43
CA GLN A 38 -1.52 8.40 13.70
C GLN A 38 -1.89 7.53 14.90
N GLU A 39 -3.05 6.87 14.85
CA GLU A 39 -3.48 5.94 15.89
C GLU A 39 -2.47 4.79 16.09
N VAL A 40 -1.90 4.25 15.00
CA VAL A 40 -0.82 3.24 15.08
C VAL A 40 0.35 3.76 15.91
N TRP A 41 0.82 4.98 15.65
CA TRP A 41 1.94 5.57 16.40
C TRP A 41 1.60 5.86 17.85
N ILE A 42 0.37 6.29 18.15
CA ILE A 42 -0.12 6.44 19.52
C ILE A 42 -0.07 5.11 20.26
N GLN A 43 -0.50 4.01 19.62
CA GLN A 43 -0.43 2.68 20.22
C GLN A 43 1.01 2.19 20.41
N ILE A 44 1.91 2.47 19.46
CA ILE A 44 3.35 2.18 19.61
C ILE A 44 3.92 2.92 20.82
N MET A 45 3.66 4.23 20.96
CA MET A 45 4.13 5.03 22.09
C MET A 45 3.63 4.48 23.43
N LYS A 46 2.35 4.11 23.52
CA LYS A 46 1.74 3.56 24.73
C LYS A 46 2.30 2.19 25.11
N SER A 47 2.79 1.42 24.14
CA SER A 47 3.17 0.02 24.34
C SER A 47 4.67 -0.25 24.21
N LYS A 48 5.50 0.72 23.82
CA LYS A 48 6.95 0.53 23.59
C LYS A 48 7.69 -0.04 24.79
N ASP A 49 7.34 0.38 26.01
CA ASP A 49 8.00 -0.10 27.24
C ASP A 49 7.63 -1.55 27.59
N SER A 50 6.56 -2.06 26.97
CA SER A 50 6.11 -3.45 27.10
C SER A 50 6.77 -4.39 26.09
N PHE A 51 7.52 -3.88 25.12
CA PHE A 51 8.23 -4.71 24.15
C PHE A 51 9.36 -5.49 24.84
N LYS A 52 9.23 -6.82 24.86
CA LYS A 52 10.16 -7.74 25.57
C LYS A 52 11.22 -8.36 24.65
N GLY A 53 11.37 -7.91 23.40
CA GLY A 53 12.34 -8.49 22.46
C GLY A 53 12.06 -9.95 22.05
N ARG A 54 10.81 -10.42 22.20
CA ARG A 54 10.41 -11.80 21.82
C ARG A 54 10.20 -11.99 20.31
N SER A 55 10.20 -10.90 19.56
CA SER A 55 10.12 -10.85 18.10
C SER A 55 11.03 -9.73 17.60
N LYS A 56 11.24 -9.62 16.29
CA LYS A 56 11.86 -8.42 15.72
C LYS A 56 10.98 -7.19 16.02
N LEU A 57 11.62 -6.04 16.21
CA LEU A 57 10.93 -4.78 16.45
C LEU A 57 9.93 -4.45 15.32
N SER A 58 10.35 -4.68 14.07
CA SER A 58 9.49 -4.54 12.90
C SER A 58 8.24 -5.42 12.99
N THR A 59 8.36 -6.70 13.32
CA THR A 59 7.22 -7.62 13.52
C THR A 59 6.24 -7.12 14.58
N TRP A 60 6.76 -6.56 15.68
CA TRP A 60 5.92 -5.98 16.73
C TRP A 60 5.16 -4.74 16.24
N ILE A 61 5.82 -3.85 15.49
CA ILE A 61 5.17 -2.69 14.84
C ILE A 61 4.10 -3.15 13.86
N TYR A 62 4.37 -4.15 13.01
CA TYR A 62 3.37 -4.71 12.08
C TYR A 62 2.18 -5.31 12.83
N THR A 63 2.39 -5.91 14.00
CA THR A 63 1.30 -6.45 14.83
C THR A 63 0.41 -5.33 15.36
N ILE A 64 0.98 -4.21 15.79
CA ILE A 64 0.20 -3.04 16.22
C ILE A 64 -0.56 -2.45 15.03
N CYS A 65 0.12 -2.26 13.90
CA CYS A 65 -0.48 -1.77 12.66
C CYS A 65 -1.66 -2.63 12.21
N TYR A 66 -1.49 -3.96 12.22
CA TYR A 66 -2.55 -4.92 11.93
C TYR A 66 -3.76 -4.74 12.84
N ARG A 67 -3.55 -4.67 14.16
CA ARG A 67 -4.64 -4.54 15.15
C ARG A 67 -5.41 -3.25 15.00
N VAL A 68 -4.73 -2.14 14.75
CA VAL A 68 -5.38 -0.84 14.57
C VAL A 68 -6.18 -0.85 13.28
N ILE A 69 -5.59 -1.26 12.15
CA ILE A 69 -6.31 -1.33 10.86
C ILE A 69 -7.53 -2.26 10.94
N GLN A 70 -7.39 -3.38 11.65
CA GLN A 70 -8.47 -4.34 11.86
C GLN A 70 -9.71 -3.71 12.53
N GLN A 71 -9.54 -2.74 13.43
CA GLN A 71 -10.65 -2.04 14.07
C GLN A 71 -11.46 -1.18 13.09
N HIS A 72 -10.87 -0.81 11.96
CA HIS A 72 -11.51 0.01 10.93
C HIS A 72 -12.09 -0.82 9.77
N TRP A 73 -11.96 -2.16 9.79
CA TRP A 73 -12.43 -3.02 8.69
C TRP A 73 -13.92 -2.89 8.35
N THR A 74 -14.79 -2.70 9.34
CA THR A 74 -16.24 -2.60 9.11
C THR A 74 -16.65 -1.32 8.39
N LYS A 75 -15.79 -0.29 8.44
CA LYS A 75 -16.01 1.00 7.76
C LYS A 75 -15.50 1.00 6.33
N GLU A 76 -14.62 0.05 5.99
CA GLU A 76 -14.00 -0.04 4.68
C GLU A 76 -14.86 -0.79 3.66
N LYS A 77 -15.03 -0.18 2.49
CA LYS A 77 -15.75 -0.80 1.38
C LYS A 77 -14.86 -1.84 0.70
N VAL A 78 -15.40 -3.04 0.55
CA VAL A 78 -14.87 -4.07 -0.34
C VAL A 78 -15.66 -4.02 -1.63
N TYR A 79 -14.98 -3.81 -2.75
CA TYR A 79 -15.63 -3.70 -4.04
C TYR A 79 -15.49 -5.01 -4.82
N THR A 80 -16.56 -5.39 -5.52
CA THR A 80 -16.48 -6.51 -6.45
C THR A 80 -15.57 -6.14 -7.61
N THR A 81 -14.96 -7.16 -8.24
CA THR A 81 -14.14 -6.94 -9.44
C THR A 81 -14.95 -6.28 -10.54
N ASN A 82 -16.22 -6.67 -10.71
CA ASN A 82 -17.09 -6.10 -11.74
C ASN A 82 -17.38 -4.61 -11.51
N TYR A 83 -17.64 -4.22 -10.25
CA TYR A 83 -17.84 -2.81 -9.92
C TYR A 83 -16.59 -1.98 -10.21
N LEU A 84 -15.41 -2.48 -9.82
CA LEU A 84 -14.15 -1.79 -10.09
C LEU A 84 -13.87 -1.72 -11.60
N SER A 85 -14.06 -2.81 -12.34
CA SER A 85 -13.92 -2.82 -13.81
C SER A 85 -14.80 -1.76 -14.46
N ASP A 86 -16.08 -1.66 -14.06
CA ASP A 86 -17.00 -0.63 -14.57
C ASP A 86 -16.50 0.79 -14.24
N TYR A 87 -16.10 1.02 -12.98
CA TYR A 87 -15.53 2.30 -12.55
C TYR A 87 -14.29 2.69 -13.35
N PHE A 88 -13.36 1.76 -13.61
CA PHE A 88 -12.14 2.06 -14.37
C PHE A 88 -12.39 2.22 -15.87
N ARG A 89 -13.45 1.62 -16.43
CA ARG A 89 -13.84 1.77 -17.83
C ARG A 89 -14.62 3.06 -18.09
N ASN A 90 -15.42 3.51 -17.14
CA ASN A 90 -16.28 4.68 -17.32
C ASN A 90 -15.77 5.93 -16.59
N GLY A 91 -14.78 5.79 -15.72
CA GLY A 91 -14.20 6.89 -14.96
C GLY A 91 -13.42 7.85 -15.84
N GLU A 92 -13.90 9.09 -15.93
CA GLU A 92 -13.16 10.19 -16.51
C GLU A 92 -12.27 10.85 -15.45
N VAL A 93 -11.00 11.09 -15.82
CA VAL A 93 -10.05 11.82 -14.98
C VAL A 93 -9.90 13.21 -15.57
N ALA A 94 -10.31 14.23 -14.81
CA ALA A 94 -10.07 15.62 -15.20
C ALA A 94 -8.56 15.90 -15.16
N ILE A 95 -8.00 16.32 -16.29
CA ILE A 95 -6.58 16.69 -16.40
C ILE A 95 -6.49 18.19 -16.09
N PRO A 96 -5.89 18.57 -14.96
CA PRO A 96 -5.72 19.97 -14.60
C PRO A 96 -4.61 20.64 -15.43
N GLU A 97 -4.73 21.94 -15.67
CA GLU A 97 -3.65 22.75 -16.23
C GLU A 97 -2.57 22.99 -15.15
N HIS A 98 -1.35 22.53 -15.41
CA HIS A 98 -0.25 22.50 -14.44
C HIS A 98 1.08 22.91 -15.09
N THR A 99 2.00 23.42 -14.27
CA THR A 99 3.43 23.44 -14.62
C THR A 99 3.96 22.01 -14.76
N GLU A 100 5.10 21.81 -15.43
CA GLU A 100 5.66 20.46 -15.67
C GLU A 100 5.89 19.66 -14.37
N ASP A 101 6.37 20.31 -13.31
CA ASP A 101 6.56 19.70 -11.99
C ASP A 101 5.23 19.32 -11.31
N ALA A 102 4.23 20.21 -11.36
CA ALA A 102 2.91 19.97 -10.78
C ALA A 102 2.15 18.87 -11.54
N HIS A 103 2.32 18.80 -12.85
CA HIS A 103 1.77 17.73 -13.69
C HIS A 103 2.38 16.38 -13.33
N THR A 104 3.71 16.32 -13.16
CA THR A 104 4.41 15.10 -12.73
C THR A 104 3.89 14.59 -11.38
N MET A 105 3.74 15.47 -10.40
CA MET A 105 3.20 15.09 -9.08
C MET A 105 1.75 14.59 -9.19
N TRP A 106 0.92 15.29 -9.96
CA TRP A 106 -0.47 14.89 -10.18
C TRP A 106 -0.57 13.49 -10.81
N VAL A 107 0.27 13.17 -11.81
CA VAL A 107 0.30 11.83 -12.41
C VAL A 107 0.67 10.77 -11.38
N LYS A 108 1.69 11.04 -10.54
CA LYS A 108 2.09 10.15 -9.45
C LYS A 108 0.93 9.92 -8.47
N GLU A 109 0.20 10.97 -8.09
CA GLU A 109 -0.98 10.83 -7.21
C GLU A 109 -2.12 10.03 -7.85
N MET A 110 -2.39 10.21 -9.15
CA MET A 110 -3.42 9.45 -9.85
C MET A 110 -3.06 7.97 -9.96
N CYS A 111 -1.81 7.64 -10.31
CA CYS A 111 -1.32 6.27 -10.29
C CYS A 111 -1.44 5.66 -8.88
N ASP A 112 -1.14 6.45 -7.86
CA ASP A 112 -1.26 6.02 -6.48
C ASP A 112 -2.70 5.65 -6.08
N ARG A 113 -3.67 6.51 -6.40
CA ARG A 113 -5.10 6.26 -6.17
C ARG A 113 -5.59 5.03 -6.94
N CYS A 114 -5.15 4.86 -8.18
CA CYS A 114 -5.49 3.71 -9.00
C CYS A 114 -5.03 2.39 -8.35
N LEU A 115 -3.78 2.32 -7.89
CA LEU A 115 -3.25 1.15 -7.21
C LEU A 115 -3.97 0.85 -5.88
N THR A 116 -4.31 1.88 -5.10
CA THR A 116 -5.13 1.70 -3.90
C THR A 116 -6.50 1.13 -4.28
N GLY A 117 -7.18 1.70 -5.28
CA GLY A 117 -8.47 1.20 -5.76
C GLY A 117 -8.42 -0.27 -6.22
N ILE A 118 -7.37 -0.66 -6.95
CA ILE A 118 -7.17 -2.04 -7.40
C ILE A 118 -7.04 -3.00 -6.20
N LEU A 119 -6.30 -2.63 -5.15
CA LEU A 119 -6.17 -3.45 -3.94
C LEU A 119 -7.50 -3.67 -3.22
N HIS A 120 -8.48 -2.77 -3.39
CA HIS A 120 -9.82 -2.94 -2.81
C HIS A 120 -10.68 -3.99 -3.52
N CYS A 121 -10.17 -4.64 -4.56
CA CYS A 121 -10.76 -5.89 -5.06
C CYS A 121 -10.50 -7.07 -4.10
N LEU A 122 -9.53 -6.97 -3.19
CA LEU A 122 -9.30 -7.92 -2.11
C LEU A 122 -10.15 -7.55 -0.90
N ASP A 123 -10.64 -8.55 -0.17
CA ASP A 123 -11.17 -8.33 1.17
C ASP A 123 -10.04 -7.78 2.08
N ASN A 124 -10.43 -7.13 3.19
CA ASN A 124 -9.47 -6.40 4.01
C ASN A 124 -8.36 -7.29 4.59
N GLU A 125 -8.68 -8.54 4.94
CA GLU A 125 -7.68 -9.46 5.50
C GLU A 125 -6.70 -9.91 4.41
N SER A 126 -7.20 -10.33 3.25
CA SER A 126 -6.37 -10.70 2.10
C SER A 126 -5.50 -9.54 1.63
N ARG A 127 -6.03 -8.30 1.62
CA ARG A 127 -5.30 -7.09 1.25
C ARG A 127 -4.12 -6.84 2.20
N LEU A 128 -4.36 -6.91 3.50
CA LEU A 128 -3.31 -6.67 4.49
C LEU A 128 -2.23 -7.75 4.43
N ILE A 129 -2.63 -9.03 4.33
CA ILE A 129 -1.68 -10.15 4.16
C ILE A 129 -0.85 -9.98 2.88
N TYR A 130 -1.48 -9.55 1.78
CA TYR A 130 -0.77 -9.23 0.54
C TYR A 130 0.25 -8.11 0.75
N LEU A 131 -0.12 -7.00 1.38
CA LEU A 131 0.81 -5.89 1.68
C LEU A 131 1.97 -6.34 2.57
N LEU A 132 1.71 -7.13 3.61
CA LEU A 132 2.76 -7.65 4.48
C LEU A 132 3.76 -8.56 3.75
N ARG A 133 3.28 -9.34 2.77
CA ARG A 133 4.11 -10.27 2.01
C ARG A 133 4.82 -9.62 0.83
N ASP A 134 4.10 -8.92 -0.03
CA ASP A 134 4.59 -8.47 -1.32
C ASP A 134 5.21 -7.07 -1.23
N VAL A 135 4.74 -6.22 -0.32
CA VAL A 135 5.27 -4.85 -0.14
C VAL A 135 6.28 -4.80 1.02
N ALA A 136 5.91 -5.29 2.20
CA ALA A 136 6.79 -5.31 3.37
C ALA A 136 7.79 -6.48 3.38
N GLN A 137 7.69 -7.41 2.42
CA GLN A 137 8.59 -8.55 2.22
C GLN A 137 8.76 -9.49 3.44
N LEU A 138 7.78 -9.55 4.34
CA LEU A 138 7.85 -10.41 5.53
C LEU A 138 7.71 -11.89 5.17
N ASP A 139 8.46 -12.76 5.84
CA ASP A 139 8.30 -14.20 5.68
C ASP A 139 6.91 -14.70 6.12
N TYR A 140 6.46 -15.81 5.54
CA TYR A 140 5.11 -16.32 5.79
C TYR A 140 4.86 -16.69 7.25
N MET A 141 5.89 -17.10 8.00
CA MET A 141 5.77 -17.44 9.41
C MET A 141 5.55 -16.19 10.26
N THR A 142 6.32 -15.13 10.00
CA THR A 142 6.14 -13.82 10.63
C THR A 142 4.74 -13.27 10.37
N ILE A 143 4.22 -13.38 9.14
CA ILE A 143 2.85 -12.95 8.82
C ILE A 143 1.81 -13.82 9.54
N ALA A 144 2.06 -15.13 9.64
CA ALA A 144 1.20 -16.05 10.37
C ALA A 144 1.08 -15.67 11.85
N ASP A 145 2.19 -15.28 12.47
CA ASP A 145 2.24 -14.78 13.85
C ASP A 145 1.48 -13.45 14.01
N ILE A 146 1.69 -12.50 13.09
CA ILE A 146 1.02 -11.18 13.09
C ILE A 146 -0.50 -11.34 12.95
N CYS A 147 -0.95 -12.17 12.01
CA CYS A 147 -2.36 -12.36 11.68
C CYS A 147 -3.04 -13.43 12.54
N HIS A 148 -2.32 -14.09 13.45
CA HIS A 148 -2.81 -15.19 14.27
C HIS A 148 -3.45 -16.34 13.45
N LYS A 149 -2.77 -16.75 12.37
CA LYS A 149 -3.20 -17.84 11.47
C LYS A 149 -2.11 -18.89 11.31
N LYS A 150 -2.47 -20.02 10.71
CA LYS A 150 -1.47 -21.03 10.29
C LYS A 150 -0.75 -20.57 9.03
N GLU A 151 0.55 -20.80 8.99
CA GLU A 151 1.42 -20.45 7.85
C GLU A 151 0.89 -20.94 6.48
N PRO A 152 0.37 -22.19 6.34
CA PRO A 152 -0.19 -22.64 5.06
C PRO A 152 -1.43 -21.83 4.61
N ALA A 153 -2.21 -21.29 5.56
CA ALA A 153 -3.34 -20.43 5.24
C ALA A 153 -2.86 -19.09 4.66
N ILE A 154 -1.79 -18.51 5.22
CA ILE A 154 -1.18 -17.29 4.69
C ILE A 154 -0.70 -17.50 3.25
N ARG A 155 0.03 -18.59 2.97
CA ARG A 155 0.48 -18.91 1.58
C ARG A 155 -0.68 -18.97 0.60
N LYS A 156 -1.78 -19.61 1.00
CA LYS A 156 -2.98 -19.74 0.18
C LYS A 156 -3.64 -18.38 -0.10
N ILE A 157 -3.73 -17.52 0.92
CA ILE A 157 -4.28 -16.15 0.79
C ILE A 157 -3.41 -15.32 -0.16
N VAL A 158 -2.08 -15.33 0.03
CA VAL A 158 -1.15 -14.59 -0.84
C VAL A 158 -1.24 -15.07 -2.29
N SER A 159 -1.23 -16.38 -2.52
CA SER A 159 -1.33 -16.96 -3.87
C SER A 159 -2.63 -16.54 -4.59
N ARG A 160 -3.76 -16.59 -3.88
CA ARG A 160 -5.06 -16.15 -4.41
C ARG A 160 -5.08 -14.64 -4.67
N SER A 161 -4.53 -13.85 -3.77
CA SER A 161 -4.45 -12.39 -3.89
C SER A 161 -3.62 -11.98 -5.12
N ARG A 162 -2.44 -12.58 -5.29
CA ARG A 162 -1.59 -12.39 -6.48
C ARG A 162 -2.32 -12.72 -7.77
N THR A 163 -2.99 -13.87 -7.82
CA THR A 163 -3.76 -14.28 -9.01
C THR A 163 -4.87 -13.28 -9.33
N LYS A 164 -5.62 -12.85 -8.32
CA LYS A 164 -6.73 -11.90 -8.49
C LYS A 164 -6.23 -10.53 -8.98
N LEU A 165 -5.20 -9.98 -8.35
CA LEU A 165 -4.59 -8.71 -8.74
C LEU A 165 -3.98 -8.78 -10.13
N LYS A 166 -3.25 -9.87 -10.45
CA LYS A 166 -2.66 -10.09 -11.78
C LYS A 166 -3.76 -10.10 -12.86
N ASN A 167 -4.83 -10.85 -12.66
CA ASN A 167 -5.93 -10.92 -13.62
C ASN A 167 -6.61 -9.55 -13.80
N PHE A 168 -6.81 -8.81 -12.70
CA PHE A 168 -7.38 -7.47 -12.76
C PHE A 168 -6.49 -6.51 -13.56
N LEU A 169 -5.20 -6.46 -13.23
CA LEU A 169 -4.21 -5.63 -13.93
C LEU A 169 -4.11 -6.00 -15.41
N GLN A 170 -4.10 -7.29 -15.74
CA GLN A 170 -4.01 -7.77 -17.12
C GLN A 170 -5.23 -7.36 -17.96
N ASN A 171 -6.43 -7.39 -17.38
CA ASN A 171 -7.66 -7.13 -18.12
C ASN A 171 -8.01 -5.64 -18.19
N GLU A 172 -7.76 -4.89 -17.12
CA GLU A 172 -8.25 -3.52 -16.99
C GLU A 172 -7.14 -2.49 -17.21
N CYS A 173 -5.96 -2.64 -16.61
CA CYS A 173 -4.98 -1.55 -16.52
C CYS A 173 -4.19 -1.36 -17.83
N THR A 174 -4.42 -0.23 -18.52
CA THR A 174 -3.73 0.12 -19.78
C THR A 174 -2.25 0.43 -19.62
N LEU A 175 -1.81 0.75 -18.40
CA LEU A 175 -0.39 0.88 -18.06
C LEU A 175 0.26 -0.48 -17.96
N TYR A 176 -0.40 -1.46 -17.32
CA TYR A 176 0.15 -2.80 -17.10
C TYR A 176 0.05 -3.69 -18.35
N ASN A 177 -1.10 -3.67 -19.04
CA ASN A 177 -1.32 -4.31 -20.32
C ASN A 177 -1.80 -3.26 -21.34
N PRO A 178 -1.07 -2.99 -22.44
CA PRO A 178 -1.49 -2.03 -23.45
C PRO A 178 -2.88 -2.28 -24.05
N ASN A 179 -3.36 -3.53 -23.99
CA ASN A 179 -4.69 -3.97 -24.44
C ASN A 179 -5.75 -3.98 -23.31
N GLY A 180 -5.44 -3.42 -22.14
CA GLY A 180 -6.39 -3.27 -21.04
C GLY A 180 -7.55 -2.33 -21.40
N GLN A 181 -8.64 -2.40 -20.62
CA GLN A 181 -9.90 -1.71 -20.94
C GLN A 181 -10.14 -0.40 -20.15
N CYS A 182 -9.23 0.02 -19.28
CA CYS A 182 -9.37 1.23 -18.48
C CYS A 182 -9.26 2.51 -19.33
N HIS A 183 -10.23 3.43 -19.19
CA HIS A 183 -10.30 4.68 -19.94
C HIS A 183 -9.74 5.90 -19.19
N CYS A 184 -8.97 5.70 -18.11
CA CYS A 184 -8.49 6.77 -17.24
C CYS A 184 -7.58 7.83 -17.89
N ARG A 185 -7.25 7.71 -19.19
CA ARG A 185 -6.30 8.55 -19.95
C ARG A 185 -4.88 8.65 -19.34
N MET A 186 -4.62 7.95 -18.23
CA MET A 186 -3.33 7.97 -17.53
C MET A 186 -2.18 7.43 -18.36
N LYS A 187 -2.44 6.53 -19.32
CA LYS A 187 -1.40 6.00 -20.22
C LYS A 187 -0.71 7.11 -21.01
N GLU A 188 -1.47 8.06 -21.53
CA GLU A 188 -0.93 9.20 -22.27
C GLU A 188 -0.17 10.14 -21.33
N GLN A 189 -0.75 10.42 -20.16
CA GLN A 189 -0.13 11.29 -19.17
C GLN A 189 1.21 10.72 -18.68
N VAL A 190 1.28 9.43 -18.39
CA VAL A 190 2.52 8.74 -17.97
C VAL A 190 3.56 8.72 -19.09
N ASN A 191 3.17 8.51 -20.35
CA ASN A 191 4.11 8.50 -21.47
C ASN A 191 4.71 9.88 -21.77
N ASN A 192 4.02 10.95 -21.43
CA ASN A 192 4.44 12.32 -21.71
C ASN A 192 5.41 12.89 -20.67
N ILE A 193 5.56 12.25 -19.51
CA ILE A 193 6.57 12.67 -18.53
C ILE A 193 7.89 12.01 -18.89
N LYS A 194 8.93 12.81 -19.12
CA LYS A 194 10.34 12.39 -19.23
C LYS A 194 10.87 11.91 -17.88
N LEU A 195 10.31 10.81 -17.38
CA LEU A 195 10.80 10.11 -16.20
C LEU A 195 11.87 9.12 -16.64
N ASP A 196 12.96 9.67 -17.16
CA ASP A 196 13.92 8.97 -18.01
C ASP A 196 14.67 7.82 -17.28
N GLU A 197 14.52 7.69 -15.95
CA GLU A 197 15.08 6.55 -15.20
C GLU A 197 14.14 5.90 -14.15
N GLU A 198 13.29 6.66 -13.45
CA GLU A 198 12.46 6.09 -12.37
C GLU A 198 11.22 5.35 -12.88
N TYR A 199 10.48 5.89 -13.86
CA TYR A 199 9.25 5.26 -14.35
C TYR A 199 9.51 4.22 -15.45
N HIS A 200 10.64 4.29 -16.16
CA HIS A 200 11.13 3.16 -16.97
C HIS A 200 11.31 1.91 -16.11
N LYS A 201 11.68 2.05 -14.83
CA LYS A 201 11.69 0.93 -13.87
C LYS A 201 10.28 0.43 -13.58
N ILE A 202 9.26 1.28 -13.41
CA ILE A 202 7.87 0.81 -13.30
C ILE A 202 7.47 0.04 -14.56
N ARG A 203 7.73 0.61 -15.75
CA ARG A 203 7.35 0.01 -17.03
C ARG A 203 8.02 -1.35 -17.26
N ASN A 204 9.26 -1.53 -16.82
CA ASN A 204 9.96 -2.81 -16.89
C ASN A 204 9.58 -3.77 -15.73
N VAL A 205 9.16 -3.25 -14.58
CA VAL A 205 8.67 -4.04 -13.44
C VAL A 205 7.22 -4.49 -13.62
N MET A 206 6.46 -3.90 -14.54
CA MET A 206 5.14 -4.38 -14.96
C MET A 206 5.15 -5.84 -15.49
N ASN A 207 6.33 -6.44 -15.71
CA ASN A 207 6.50 -7.85 -16.05
C ASN A 207 6.86 -8.77 -14.85
N HIS A 208 6.93 -8.26 -13.62
CA HIS A 208 7.46 -9.00 -12.47
C HIS A 208 6.55 -8.99 -11.23
N ILE A 209 6.82 -9.97 -10.35
CA ILE A 209 6.12 -10.33 -9.11
C ILE A 209 6.01 -9.15 -8.11
N ASP A 210 6.76 -8.07 -8.33
CA ASP A 210 6.99 -6.98 -7.36
C ASP A 210 6.36 -5.64 -7.76
N PHE A 211 5.36 -5.62 -8.64
CA PHE A 211 4.75 -4.37 -9.16
C PHE A 211 4.34 -3.36 -8.06
N PHE A 212 3.68 -3.83 -7.00
CA PHE A 212 3.29 -2.96 -5.87
C PHE A 212 4.49 -2.55 -5.00
N LEU A 213 5.50 -3.41 -4.83
CA LEU A 213 6.70 -3.05 -4.08
C LEU A 213 7.47 -1.92 -4.78
N VAL A 214 7.60 -2.00 -6.11
CA VAL A 214 8.34 -0.99 -6.88
C VAL A 214 7.55 0.29 -6.98
N SER A 215 6.23 0.24 -7.10
CA SER A 215 5.41 1.46 -7.13
C SER A 215 5.55 2.27 -5.84
N GLU A 216 5.65 1.63 -4.67
CA GLU A 216 5.90 2.33 -3.39
C GLU A 216 7.22 3.11 -3.34
N LYS A 217 8.21 2.77 -4.19
CA LYS A 217 9.49 3.50 -4.25
C LYS A 217 9.44 4.75 -5.12
N ILE A 218 8.44 4.87 -5.99
CA ILE A 218 8.42 5.85 -7.09
C ILE A 218 7.24 6.81 -6.94
N LEU A 219 6.13 6.31 -6.39
CA LEU A 219 4.94 7.08 -6.05
C LEU A 219 5.19 7.92 -4.78
N PRO A 220 4.33 8.92 -4.50
CA PRO A 220 4.60 9.90 -3.47
C PRO A 220 4.70 9.24 -2.10
N THR A 221 5.89 9.31 -1.49
CA THR A 221 6.11 8.78 -0.15
C THR A 221 5.46 9.71 0.86
N LYS A 222 4.47 9.22 1.59
CA LYS A 222 3.86 9.96 2.69
C LYS A 222 4.40 9.42 4.02
N ASN A 223 4.77 10.33 4.92
CA ASN A 223 5.02 9.99 6.33
C ASN A 223 4.04 10.80 7.16
N TYR A 224 2.90 10.19 7.49
CA TYR A 224 1.79 10.86 8.17
C TYR A 224 2.13 11.29 9.61
N TRP A 225 3.27 10.83 10.15
CA TRP A 225 3.74 11.18 11.49
C TRP A 225 4.87 12.21 11.52
N LYS A 226 5.62 12.40 10.42
CA LYS A 226 6.78 13.32 10.40
C LYS A 226 6.42 14.77 10.73
N LYS A 227 5.17 15.17 10.52
CA LYS A 227 4.65 16.52 10.89
C LYS A 227 4.43 16.72 12.40
N TYR A 228 4.56 15.66 13.21
CA TYR A 228 4.30 15.66 14.66
C TYR A 228 5.54 15.31 15.51
N ILE A 229 6.72 15.26 14.89
CA ILE A 229 8.03 15.25 15.56
C ILE A 229 8.56 16.68 15.56
#